data_AF-A0A953WXU0-F1
#
_entry.id   AF-A0A953WXU0-F1
#
_cell.length_a   1.000
_cell.length_b   1.000
_cell.length_c   1.000
_cell.angle_alpha   90.00
_cell.angle_beta   90.00
_cell.angle_gamma   90.00
#
_symmetry.space_group_name_H-M   'P 1'
#
loop_
_entity.id
_entity.type
_entity.pdbx_description
1 polymer ?
#
loop_
_entity_poly.entity_id
_entity_poly.type
_entity_poly.pdbx_seq_one_letter_code
_entity_poly.pdbx_strand_id
1 'polypeptide(L)'
;GVMAVVAIAAALVLIPDTVFGLLGRDASLTGRTDIWAALMRSIEARPWLGYGYGAFWGADSQPAYWVRVAVEWSAPTAHNGWLELLLAVGVAGLILFAIDFAGILMRACVGLRRGWGALFAAGFLLQFALISISESVIIQQNSNVWLMYAAIAGRLALDARARGRERSAQDRFALA
;
A
#
# COMPACT_ATOMS: atom_id res chain seq x y z
N GLY A 1 21.12 25.84 -13.72
CA GLY A 1 20.02 26.60 -14.36
C GLY A 1 18.85 25.67 -14.60
N VAL A 2 17.60 26.16 -14.56
CA VAL A 2 16.36 25.36 -14.63
C VAL A 2 16.36 24.34 -15.77
N MET A 3 16.93 24.69 -16.93
CA MET A 3 17.10 23.78 -18.07
C MET A 3 17.95 22.54 -17.77
N ALA A 4 18.98 22.67 -16.93
CA ALA A 4 19.80 21.54 -16.50
C ALA A 4 19.02 20.62 -15.54
N VAL A 5 18.20 21.19 -14.65
CA VAL A 5 17.34 20.41 -13.75
C VAL A 5 16.28 19.64 -14.54
N VAL A 6 15.67 20.28 -15.53
CA VAL A 6 14.69 19.65 -16.43
C VAL A 6 15.34 18.56 -17.29
N ALA A 7 16.54 18.81 -17.83
CA ALA A 7 17.27 17.81 -18.61
C ALA A 7 17.71 16.61 -17.77
N ILE A 8 18.17 16.83 -16.53
CA ILE A 8 18.51 15.75 -15.59
C ILE A 8 17.27 14.95 -15.20
N ALA A 9 16.15 15.62 -14.89
CA ALA A 9 14.89 14.95 -14.59
C ALA A 9 14.37 14.14 -15.79
N ALA A 10 14.43 14.69 -17.00
CA ALA A 10 14.06 13.97 -18.23
C ALA A 10 14.98 12.78 -18.49
N ALA A 11 16.29 12.90 -18.28
CA ALA A 11 17.24 11.80 -18.43
C ALA A 11 16.99 10.68 -17.40
N LEU A 12 16.71 11.03 -16.14
CA LEU A 12 16.36 10.06 -15.09
C LEU A 12 15.05 9.31 -15.37
N VAL A 13 14.12 9.92 -16.12
CA VAL A 13 12.84 9.29 -16.50
C VAL A 13 12.96 8.47 -17.78
N LEU A 14 13.68 8.97 -18.79
CA LEU A 14 13.72 8.38 -20.13
C LEU A 14 14.83 7.34 -20.30
N ILE A 15 15.95 7.47 -19.59
CA ILE A 15 17.14 6.61 -19.71
C ILE A 15 17.80 6.33 -18.35
N PRO A 16 17.06 5.81 -17.36
CA PRO A 16 17.59 5.58 -16.02
C PRO A 16 18.82 4.66 -16.06
N ASP A 17 18.79 3.56 -16.84
CA ASP A 17 19.88 2.56 -16.95
C ASP A 17 21.23 3.18 -17.28
N THR A 18 21.24 4.10 -18.24
CA THR A 18 22.46 4.79 -18.66
C THR A 18 22.94 5.78 -17.59
N VAL A 19 22.02 6.50 -16.95
CA VAL A 19 22.37 7.52 -15.93
C VAL A 19 22.92 6.89 -14.67
N PHE A 20 22.28 5.82 -14.16
CA PHE A 20 22.78 5.10 -12.99
C PHE A 20 24.03 4.27 -13.33
N GLY A 21 24.11 3.67 -14.53
CA GLY A 21 25.28 2.92 -14.98
C GLY A 21 26.57 3.77 -15.00
N LEU A 22 26.47 5.05 -15.39
CA LEU A 22 27.58 6.02 -15.32
C LEU A 22 28.05 6.31 -13.87
N LEU A 23 27.18 6.09 -12.90
CA LEU A 23 27.46 6.23 -11.46
C LEU A 23 27.84 4.90 -10.80
N GLY A 24 28.00 3.82 -11.58
CA GLY A 24 28.23 2.47 -11.07
C GLY A 24 27.06 1.93 -10.26
N ARG A 25 25.83 2.38 -10.57
CA ARG A 25 24.58 1.97 -9.91
C ARG A 25 23.62 1.35 -10.91
N ASP A 26 22.75 0.47 -10.42
CA ASP A 26 21.67 -0.08 -11.22
C ASP A 26 20.46 0.87 -11.24
N ALA A 27 19.70 0.80 -12.32
CA ALA A 27 18.60 1.69 -12.67
C ALA A 27 17.23 1.03 -12.67
N SER A 28 17.20 -0.29 -12.42
CA SER A 28 16.03 -0.88 -11.77
C SER A 28 15.64 0.03 -10.61
N LEU A 29 14.34 0.28 -10.39
CA LEU A 29 13.84 1.21 -9.37
C LEU A 29 14.50 0.98 -7.99
N THR A 30 15.69 1.51 -7.74
CA THR A 30 16.50 1.45 -6.52
C THR A 30 16.72 0.05 -5.90
N GLY A 31 16.78 -1.04 -6.67
CA GLY A 31 16.89 -2.41 -6.12
C GLY A 31 15.56 -3.01 -5.62
N ARG A 32 14.43 -2.38 -5.93
CA ARG A 32 13.08 -2.84 -5.53
C ARG A 32 12.61 -4.05 -6.34
N THR A 33 12.95 -4.14 -7.62
CA THR A 33 12.62 -5.32 -8.42
C THR A 33 13.34 -6.56 -7.90
N ASP A 34 14.59 -6.39 -7.44
CA ASP A 34 15.43 -7.48 -6.97
C ASP A 34 14.94 -8.02 -5.62
N ILE A 35 14.58 -7.12 -4.70
CA ILE A 35 13.96 -7.53 -3.44
C ILE A 35 12.59 -8.18 -3.70
N TRP A 36 11.76 -7.67 -4.62
CA TRP A 36 10.47 -8.30 -4.93
C TRP A 36 10.66 -9.70 -5.49
N ALA A 37 11.61 -9.91 -6.39
CA ALA A 37 11.96 -11.23 -6.90
C ALA A 37 12.46 -12.15 -5.77
N ALA A 38 13.34 -11.66 -4.89
CA ALA A 38 13.86 -12.42 -3.76
C ALA A 38 12.77 -12.81 -2.75
N LEU A 39 11.76 -11.95 -2.55
CA LEU A 39 10.64 -12.17 -1.65
C LEU A 39 9.69 -13.28 -2.12
N MET A 40 9.59 -13.54 -3.43
CA MET A 40 8.66 -14.54 -3.97
C MET A 40 8.88 -15.92 -3.33
N ARG A 41 10.14 -16.35 -3.16
CA ARG A 41 10.46 -17.63 -2.50
C ARG A 41 9.93 -17.71 -1.06
N SER A 42 9.94 -16.59 -0.34
CA SER A 42 9.41 -16.54 1.03
C SER A 42 7.88 -16.55 1.03
N ILE A 43 7.25 -15.81 0.12
CA ILE A 43 5.79 -15.78 -0.03
C ILE A 43 5.27 -17.17 -0.39
N GLU A 44 5.92 -17.86 -1.33
CA GLU A 44 5.59 -19.22 -1.74
C GLU A 44 5.73 -20.25 -0.60
N ALA A 45 6.65 -20.04 0.33
CA ALA A 45 6.85 -20.92 1.48
C ALA A 45 5.73 -20.81 2.53
N ARG A 46 5.09 -19.63 2.67
CA ARG A 46 3.99 -19.40 3.62
C ARG A 46 2.85 -18.56 3.02
N PRO A 47 2.17 -19.03 1.96
CA PRO A 47 1.31 -18.20 1.15
C PRO A 47 0.01 -17.79 1.87
N TRP A 48 -0.54 -18.65 2.72
CA TRP A 48 -1.88 -18.43 3.27
C TRP A 48 -1.93 -17.42 4.41
N LEU A 49 -1.00 -17.54 5.36
CA LEU A 49 -0.99 -16.76 6.61
C LEU A 49 0.29 -15.94 6.80
N GLY A 50 1.28 -16.06 5.91
CA GLY A 50 2.55 -15.35 6.02
C GLY A 50 3.38 -15.78 7.23
N TYR A 51 4.20 -14.86 7.71
CA TYR A 51 5.16 -15.05 8.79
C TYR A 51 4.73 -14.40 10.11
N GLY A 52 3.64 -13.63 10.10
CA GLY A 52 3.17 -12.83 11.24
C GLY A 52 3.53 -11.35 11.10
N TYR A 53 2.66 -10.49 11.63
CA TYR A 53 2.82 -9.04 11.59
C TYR A 53 4.14 -8.60 12.27
N GLY A 54 4.98 -7.87 11.54
CA GLY A 54 6.27 -7.38 12.03
C GLY A 54 7.36 -8.45 12.21
N ALA A 55 7.06 -9.73 11.96
CA ALA A 55 7.99 -10.82 12.24
C ALA A 55 9.03 -11.02 11.12
N PHE A 56 8.66 -10.74 9.86
CA PHE A 56 9.49 -11.09 8.70
C PHE A 56 10.84 -10.38 8.70
N TRP A 57 10.91 -9.08 8.96
CA TRP A 57 12.15 -8.28 8.84
C TRP A 57 13.03 -8.25 10.09
N GLY A 58 12.69 -9.04 11.12
CA GLY A 58 13.45 -9.11 12.37
C GLY A 58 14.92 -9.50 12.15
N ALA A 59 15.79 -9.11 13.08
CA ALA A 59 17.23 -9.41 13.01
C ALA A 59 17.50 -10.92 12.94
N ASP A 60 16.75 -11.71 13.68
CA ASP A 60 16.88 -13.18 13.76
C ASP A 60 16.05 -13.92 12.69
N SER A 61 15.45 -13.19 11.74
CA SER A 61 14.63 -13.78 10.70
C SER A 61 15.50 -14.43 9.62
N GLN A 62 15.57 -15.75 9.63
CA GLN A 62 16.23 -16.54 8.60
C GLN A 62 15.73 -16.26 7.17
N PRO A 63 14.41 -16.14 6.87
CA PRO A 63 13.97 -15.82 5.52
C PRO A 63 14.38 -14.41 5.08
N ALA A 64 14.33 -13.41 5.96
CA ALA A 64 14.82 -12.06 5.61
C ALA A 64 16.35 -12.02 5.46
N TYR A 65 17.10 -12.84 6.20
CA TYR A 65 18.54 -13.00 5.99
C TYR A 65 18.84 -13.43 4.54
N TRP A 66 18.15 -14.45 4.03
CA TRP A 66 18.36 -14.91 2.65
C TRP A 66 17.97 -13.88 1.59
N VAL A 67 16.97 -13.06 1.88
CA VAL A 67 16.61 -11.92 1.02
C VAL A 67 17.74 -10.90 1.00
N ARG A 68 18.24 -10.46 2.17
CA ARG A 68 19.35 -9.49 2.30
C ARG A 68 20.63 -9.97 1.62
N VAL A 69 20.94 -11.27 1.72
CA VAL A 69 22.05 -11.89 1.00
C VAL A 69 21.84 -11.82 -0.51
N ALA A 70 20.62 -12.11 -0.99
CA ALA A 70 20.31 -12.11 -2.42
C ALA A 70 20.36 -10.70 -3.06
N VAL A 71 20.05 -9.66 -2.30
CA VAL A 71 20.07 -8.28 -2.80
C VAL A 71 21.35 -7.50 -2.45
N GLU A 72 22.23 -8.08 -1.62
CA GLU A 72 23.50 -7.48 -1.16
C GLU A 72 23.36 -6.19 -0.34
N TRP A 73 22.22 -5.98 0.33
CA TRP A 73 22.03 -4.87 1.27
C TRP A 73 21.04 -5.23 2.37
N SER A 74 21.10 -4.47 3.48
CA SER A 74 20.23 -4.68 4.64
C SER A 74 18.84 -4.06 4.43
N ALA A 75 18.08 -4.61 3.48
CA ALA A 75 16.71 -4.20 3.23
C ALA A 75 15.87 -4.30 4.53
N PRO A 76 15.23 -3.20 4.97
CA PRO A 76 14.42 -3.17 6.18
C PRO A 76 12.94 -3.50 5.93
N THR A 77 12.48 -3.38 4.67
CA THR A 77 11.09 -3.62 4.25
C THR A 77 11.07 -4.03 2.77
N ALA A 78 9.91 -4.48 2.27
CA ALA A 78 9.68 -4.81 0.87
C ALA A 78 9.58 -3.58 -0.05
N HIS A 79 9.46 -2.37 0.50
CA HIS A 79 9.14 -1.14 -0.24
C HIS A 79 7.91 -1.30 -1.15
N ASN A 80 6.91 -2.03 -0.66
CA ASN A 80 5.65 -2.29 -1.32
C ASN A 80 4.66 -2.81 -0.27
N GLY A 81 3.58 -2.07 -0.02
CA GLY A 81 2.62 -2.40 1.02
C GLY A 81 1.90 -3.72 0.79
N TRP A 82 1.73 -4.14 -0.47
CA TRP A 82 1.03 -5.38 -0.83
C TRP A 82 1.91 -6.60 -0.57
N LEU A 83 3.20 -6.50 -0.90
CA LEU A 83 4.18 -7.55 -0.57
C LEU A 83 4.40 -7.63 0.94
N GLU A 84 4.47 -6.50 1.64
CA GLU A 84 4.48 -6.48 3.11
C GLU A 84 3.28 -7.21 3.70
N LEU A 85 2.09 -6.95 3.16
CA LEU A 85 0.87 -7.59 3.63
C LEU A 85 0.89 -9.10 3.40
N LEU A 86 1.36 -9.56 2.23
CA LEU A 86 1.56 -10.98 1.95
C LEU A 86 2.56 -11.63 2.92
N LEU A 87 3.69 -10.97 3.20
CA LEU A 87 4.68 -11.48 4.15
C LEU A 87 4.14 -11.53 5.58
N ALA A 88 3.35 -10.53 5.98
CA ALA A 88 2.81 -10.43 7.33
C ALA A 88 1.66 -11.41 7.59
N VAL A 89 0.65 -11.43 6.71
CA VAL A 89 -0.64 -12.10 6.96
C VAL A 89 -1.11 -12.97 5.79
N GLY A 90 -0.29 -13.13 4.75
CA GLY A 90 -0.55 -14.00 3.61
C GLY A 90 -1.72 -13.55 2.74
N VAL A 91 -2.11 -14.43 1.83
CA VAL A 91 -3.21 -14.24 0.89
C VAL A 91 -4.54 -14.03 1.61
N ALA A 92 -4.75 -14.66 2.76
CA ALA A 92 -5.98 -14.47 3.53
C ALA A 92 -6.13 -13.02 3.99
N GLY A 93 -5.08 -12.45 4.60
CA GLY A 93 -5.10 -11.05 5.02
C GLY A 93 -5.10 -10.08 3.84
N LEU A 94 -4.41 -10.42 2.74
CA LEU A 94 -4.45 -9.65 1.49
C LEU A 94 -5.87 -9.52 0.93
N ILE A 95 -6.61 -10.62 0.85
CA ILE A 95 -7.98 -10.62 0.32
C ILE A 95 -8.90 -9.78 1.22
N LEU A 96 -8.79 -9.94 2.55
CA LEU A 96 -9.59 -9.16 3.49
C LEU A 96 -9.32 -7.66 3.36
N PHE A 97 -8.05 -7.28 3.26
CA PHE A 97 -7.67 -5.88 3.05
C PHE A 97 -8.14 -5.36 1.69
N ALA A 98 -8.01 -6.13 0.62
CA ALA A 98 -8.47 -5.72 -0.71
C ALA A 98 -9.98 -5.49 -0.76
N ILE A 99 -10.76 -6.33 -0.08
CA ILE A 99 -12.22 -6.16 0.05
C ILE A 99 -12.55 -4.88 0.84
N ASP A 100 -11.88 -4.66 1.97
CA ASP A 100 -12.04 -3.44 2.78
C ASP A 100 -11.71 -2.19 1.94
N PHE A 101 -10.52 -2.16 1.33
CA PHE A 101 -10.04 -1.06 0.50
C PHE A 101 -11.00 -0.76 -0.65
N ALA A 102 -11.43 -1.78 -1.40
CA ALA A 102 -12.41 -1.62 -2.48
C ALA A 102 -13.74 -1.08 -1.96
N GLY A 103 -14.22 -1.60 -0.83
CA GLY A 103 -15.45 -1.14 -0.17
C GLY A 103 -15.40 0.34 0.21
N ILE A 104 -14.28 0.79 0.77
CA ILE A 104 -14.06 2.17 1.18
C ILE A 104 -13.92 3.08 -0.04
N LEU A 105 -13.16 2.66 -1.05
CA LEU A 105 -12.99 3.40 -2.30
C LEU A 105 -14.34 3.60 -3.02
N MET A 106 -15.15 2.55 -3.12
CA MET A 106 -16.51 2.66 -3.67
C MET A 106 -17.37 3.66 -2.90
N ARG A 107 -17.34 3.63 -1.55
CA ARG A 107 -18.09 4.57 -0.72
C ARG A 107 -17.62 6.02 -0.90
N ALA A 108 -16.31 6.23 -1.01
CA ALA A 108 -15.73 7.54 -1.27
C ALA A 108 -16.15 8.06 -2.65
N CYS A 109 -16.08 7.22 -3.69
CA CYS A 109 -16.50 7.57 -5.05
C CYS A 109 -17.99 7.93 -5.13
N VAL A 110 -18.88 7.12 -4.55
CA VAL A 110 -20.33 7.44 -4.49
C VAL A 110 -20.58 8.71 -3.67
N GLY A 111 -19.69 9.04 -2.73
CA GLY A 111 -19.76 10.23 -1.88
C GLY A 111 -19.17 11.50 -2.48
N LEU A 112 -18.48 11.46 -3.64
CA LEU A 112 -17.68 12.58 -4.18
C LEU A 112 -18.41 13.93 -4.21
N ARG A 113 -19.73 13.93 -4.47
CA ARG A 113 -20.55 15.14 -4.59
C ARG A 113 -21.07 15.68 -3.26
N ARG A 114 -20.76 15.04 -2.13
CA ARG A 114 -21.35 15.35 -0.82
C ARG A 114 -20.62 16.43 -0.03
N GLY A 115 -19.52 16.95 -0.57
CA GLY A 115 -18.75 18.05 0.03
C GLY A 115 -17.28 17.73 0.21
N TRP A 116 -16.56 18.68 0.81
CA TRP A 116 -15.10 18.67 0.94
C TRP A 116 -14.54 17.42 1.65
N GLY A 117 -15.22 16.92 2.69
CA GLY A 117 -14.77 15.73 3.40
C GLY A 117 -14.75 14.46 2.53
N ALA A 118 -15.71 14.32 1.61
CA ALA A 118 -15.77 13.18 0.71
C ALA A 118 -14.73 13.28 -0.42
N LEU A 119 -14.50 14.49 -0.94
CA LEU A 119 -13.42 14.76 -1.89
C LEU A 119 -12.04 14.48 -1.27
N PHE A 120 -11.83 14.93 -0.03
CA PHE A 120 -10.61 14.65 0.73
C PHE A 120 -10.40 13.14 0.91
N ALA A 121 -11.44 12.41 1.33
CA ALA A 121 -11.35 10.96 1.47
C ALA A 121 -10.99 10.26 0.14
N ALA A 122 -11.64 10.64 -0.96
CA ALA A 122 -11.35 10.06 -2.27
C ALA A 122 -9.91 10.36 -2.74
N GLY A 123 -9.46 11.62 -2.60
CA GLY A 123 -8.10 12.02 -2.95
C GLY A 123 -7.05 11.33 -2.08
N PHE A 124 -7.30 11.22 -0.78
CA PHE A 124 -6.41 10.48 0.13
C PHE A 124 -6.33 9.00 -0.24
N LEU A 125 -7.45 8.34 -0.55
CA LEU A 125 -7.47 6.93 -0.93
C LEU A 125 -6.75 6.69 -2.27
N LEU A 126 -6.86 7.61 -3.22
CA LEU A 126 -6.08 7.57 -4.46
C LEU A 126 -4.58 7.69 -4.16
N GLN A 127 -4.18 8.68 -3.34
CA GLN A 127 -2.79 8.82 -2.92
C GLN A 127 -2.29 7.57 -2.19
N PHE A 128 -3.09 7.02 -1.29
CA PHE A 128 -2.79 5.79 -0.55
C PHE A 128 -2.56 4.61 -1.50
N ALA A 129 -3.44 4.42 -2.50
CA ALA A 129 -3.25 3.39 -3.52
C ALA A 129 -1.92 3.57 -4.27
N LEU A 130 -1.63 4.79 -4.72
CA LEU A 130 -0.41 5.08 -5.47
C LEU A 130 0.85 4.84 -4.63
N ILE A 131 0.87 5.33 -3.38
CA ILE A 131 2.03 5.16 -2.50
C ILE A 131 2.19 3.70 -2.04
N SER A 132 1.11 2.92 -1.94
CA SER A 132 1.17 1.52 -1.50
C SER A 132 1.90 0.59 -2.48
N ILE A 133 1.99 0.98 -3.75
CA ILE A 133 2.72 0.21 -4.78
C ILE A 133 4.24 0.36 -4.59
N SER A 134 4.68 1.47 -3.99
CA SER A 134 6.09 1.81 -3.83
C SER A 134 6.55 1.91 -2.38
N GLU A 135 5.67 1.92 -1.40
CA GLU A 135 6.05 2.06 0.00
C GLU A 135 5.26 1.11 0.89
N SER A 136 5.92 0.72 1.97
CA SER A 136 5.43 -0.22 2.98
C SER A 136 4.43 0.45 3.95
N VAL A 137 3.35 1.03 3.41
CA VAL A 137 2.39 1.86 4.18
C VAL A 137 1.18 1.11 4.72
N ILE A 138 0.86 -0.06 4.15
CA ILE A 138 -0.28 -0.87 4.59
C ILE A 138 0.08 -1.51 5.94
N ILE A 139 -0.81 -1.40 6.93
CA ILE A 139 -0.65 -1.89 8.31
C ILE A 139 0.63 -1.43 9.03
N GLN A 140 1.33 -0.42 8.53
CA GLN A 140 2.63 -0.03 9.07
C GLN A 140 2.52 0.57 10.48
N GLN A 141 3.38 0.10 11.39
CA GLN A 141 3.48 0.64 12.75
C GLN A 141 3.88 2.12 12.74
N ASN A 142 3.26 2.91 13.63
CA ASN A 142 3.55 4.34 13.81
C ASN A 142 3.47 5.17 12.52
N SER A 143 2.62 4.75 11.57
CA SER A 143 2.45 5.43 10.29
C SER A 143 1.26 6.36 10.30
N ASN A 144 1.50 7.64 10.03
CA ASN A 144 0.44 8.63 9.84
C ASN A 144 -0.45 8.28 8.63
N VAL A 145 0.13 7.66 7.61
CA VAL A 145 -0.60 7.22 6.40
C VAL A 145 -1.58 6.10 6.75
N TRP A 146 -1.12 5.09 7.49
CA TRP A 146 -1.99 4.00 7.96
C TRP A 146 -3.09 4.49 8.91
N LEU A 147 -2.74 5.36 9.86
CA LEU A 147 -3.69 5.97 10.79
C LEU A 147 -4.81 6.71 10.03
N MET A 148 -4.43 7.50 9.03
CA MET A 148 -5.39 8.28 8.24
C MET A 148 -6.28 7.38 7.38
N TYR A 149 -5.73 6.30 6.82
CA TYR A 149 -6.53 5.26 6.15
C TYR A 149 -7.58 4.67 7.10
N ALA A 150 -7.16 4.20 8.28
CA ALA A 150 -8.07 3.60 9.26
C ALA A 150 -9.16 4.58 9.74
N ALA A 151 -8.81 5.85 9.95
CA ALA A 151 -9.76 6.89 10.33
C ALA A 151 -10.82 7.15 9.25
N ILE A 152 -10.40 7.28 7.99
CA ILE A 152 -11.31 7.48 6.85
C ILE A 152 -12.18 6.24 6.63
N ALA A 153 -11.60 5.05 6.68
CA ALA A 153 -12.30 3.78 6.61
C ALA A 153 -13.43 3.70 7.65
N GLY A 154 -13.09 3.96 8.92
CA GLY A 154 -14.03 3.99 10.02
C GLY A 154 -15.14 5.03 9.82
N ARG A 155 -14.77 6.25 9.42
CA ARG A 155 -15.75 7.32 9.19
C ARG A 155 -16.75 6.96 8.09
N LEU A 156 -16.27 6.51 6.94
CA LEU A 156 -17.13 6.15 5.80
C LEU A 156 -18.01 4.93 6.12
N ALA A 157 -17.52 3.99 6.94
CA ALA A 157 -18.30 2.86 7.43
C ALA A 157 -19.43 3.29 8.37
N LEU A 158 -19.16 4.21 9.31
CA LEU A 158 -20.16 4.76 10.22
C LEU A 158 -21.24 5.54 9.45
N ASP A 159 -20.84 6.38 8.50
CA ASP A 159 -21.77 7.15 7.66
C ASP A 159 -22.65 6.21 6.81
N ALA A 160 -22.11 5.10 6.30
CA ALA A 160 -22.88 4.09 5.58
C ALA A 160 -23.90 3.38 6.48
N ARG A 161 -23.51 3.02 7.72
CA ARG A 161 -24.41 2.39 8.71
C ARG A 161 -25.52 3.32 9.17
N ALA A 162 -25.25 4.62 9.33
CA ALA A 162 -26.27 5.61 9.69
C ALA A 162 -27.36 5.69 8.60
N ARG A 163 -26.95 5.83 7.33
CA ARG A 163 -27.87 5.88 6.18
C ARG A 163 -28.71 4.61 6.01
N GLY A 164 -28.11 3.45 6.27
CA GLY A 164 -28.84 2.17 6.24
C GLY A 164 -29.99 2.13 7.26
N ARG A 165 -29.74 2.63 8.48
CA ARG A 165 -30.76 2.71 9.53
C ARG A 165 -31.89 3.67 9.20
N GLU A 166 -31.57 4.85 8.67
CA GLU A 166 -32.57 5.86 8.26
C GLU A 166 -33.50 5.34 7.16
N ARG A 167 -32.95 4.69 6.12
CA ARG A 167 -33.76 4.07 5.05
C ARG A 167 -34.69 3.00 5.58
N SER A 168 -34.18 2.07 6.39
CA SER A 168 -35.03 1.01 6.98
C SER A 168 -36.11 1.56 7.90
N ALA A 169 -35.90 2.70 8.56
CA ALA A 169 -36.93 3.36 9.36
C ALA A 169 -38.02 3.97 8.47
N GLN A 170 -37.63 4.69 7.40
CA GLN A 170 -38.57 5.27 6.44
C GLN A 170 -39.44 4.21 5.76
N ASP A 171 -38.85 3.10 5.33
CA ASP A 171 -39.58 1.99 4.70
C ASP A 171 -40.62 1.37 5.65
N ARG A 172 -40.32 1.28 6.94
CA ARG A 172 -41.27 0.78 7.96
C ARG A 172 -42.45 1.74 8.18
N PHE A 173 -42.21 3.04 8.15
CA PHE A 173 -43.29 4.04 8.25
C PHE A 173 -44.14 4.11 6.98
N ALA A 174 -43.57 3.84 5.80
CA ALA A 174 -44.31 3.83 4.55
C ALA A 174 -45.25 2.62 4.39
N LEU A 175 -45.03 1.55 5.16
CA LEU A 175 -45.83 0.31 5.14
C LEU A 175 -46.87 0.23 6.26
N ALA A 176 -46.91 1.21 7.17
CA ALA A 176 -47.85 1.31 8.28
C ALA A 176 -48.98 2.30 7.96
#